data_AF-A0A1I6IEG5-F1
#
_entry.id   AF-A0A1I6IEG5-F1
#
_cell.length_a   1.000
_cell.length_b   1.000
_cell.length_c   1.000
_cell.angle_alpha   90.00
_cell.angle_beta   90.00
_cell.angle_gamma   90.00
#
_symmetry.space_group_name_H-M   'P 1'
#
loop_
_entity.id
_entity.type
_entity.pdbx_description
1 polymer ?
#
loop_
_entity_poly.entity_id
_entity_poly.type
_entity_poly.pdbx_seq_one_letter_code
_entity_poly.pdbx_strand_id
1 'polypeptide(L)' 'MIHPSYVELMEKVNENVEVGEEPVVNSRYTIVAATSKRARQIIDGAEPLINHKPGDKPLSIAVNELNEGAIKIINEDTNN' A
#
# COMPACT_ATOMS: atom_id res chain seq x y z
N MET A 1 12.37 -15.60 -0.55
CA MET A 1 11.36 -14.88 -1.36
C MET A 1 11.19 -13.49 -0.78
N ILE A 2 10.84 -12.51 -1.61
CA ILE A 2 10.49 -11.15 -1.16
C ILE A 2 9.14 -11.27 -0.45
N HIS A 3 9.06 -10.78 0.79
CA HIS A 3 7.85 -10.76 1.59
C HIS A 3 7.58 -9.32 2.07
N PRO A 4 6.32 -8.85 2.05
CA PRO A 4 5.15 -9.53 1.49
C PRO A 4 5.22 -9.67 -0.04
N SER A 5 4.61 -10.74 -0.55
CA SER A 5 4.41 -11.00 -1.96
C SER A 5 3.27 -10.13 -2.51
N TYR A 6 3.21 -9.95 -3.83
CA TYR A 6 2.13 -9.15 -4.43
C TYR A 6 0.75 -9.77 -4.22
N VAL A 7 0.67 -11.10 -4.10
CA VAL A 7 -0.60 -11.81 -3.87
C VAL A 7 -1.11 -11.50 -2.47
N GLU A 8 -0.23 -11.61 -1.47
CA GLU A 8 -0.56 -11.26 -0.08
C GLU A 8 -1.02 -9.79 0.04
N LEU A 9 -0.34 -8.87 -0.66
CA LEU A 9 -0.73 -7.47 -0.68
C LEU A 9 -2.09 -7.25 -1.36
N MET A 10 -2.37 -7.93 -2.47
CA MET A 10 -3.66 -7.83 -3.16
C MET A 10 -4.81 -8.34 -2.28
N GLU A 11 -4.62 -9.49 -1.65
CA GLU A 11 -5.60 -10.07 -0.71
C GLU A 11 -5.84 -9.12 0.46
N LYS A 12 -4.77 -8.58 1.05
CA LYS A 12 -4.88 -7.68 2.19
C LYS A 12 -5.60 -6.38 1.88
N VAL A 13 -5.32 -5.78 0.73
CA VAL A 13 -5.97 -4.52 0.31
C VAL A 13 -7.45 -4.74 -0.01
N ASN A 14 -7.81 -5.89 -0.56
CA ASN A 14 -9.20 -6.22 -0.91
C ASN A 14 -9.98 -6.91 0.24
N GLU A 15 -9.37 -7.18 1.40
CA GLU A 15 -9.96 -7.93 2.52
C GLU A 15 -11.28 -7.30 3.03
N ASN A 16 -11.44 -5.98 2.87
CA ASN A 16 -12.60 -5.23 3.36
C ASN A 16 -13.63 -4.86 2.28
N VAL A 17 -13.53 -5.42 1.08
CA VAL A 17 -14.48 -5.18 -0.01
C VAL A 17 -15.72 -6.05 0.21
N GLU A 18 -16.91 -5.45 0.20
CA GLU A 18 -18.15 -6.21 0.36
C GLU A 18 -18.38 -7.17 -0.82
N VAL A 19 -19.00 -8.32 -0.53
CA VAL A 19 -19.28 -9.32 -1.56
C VAL A 19 -20.27 -8.75 -2.58
N GLY A 20 -19.77 -8.49 -3.79
CA GLY A 20 -20.53 -7.88 -4.88
C GLY A 20 -20.03 -6.50 -5.30
N GLU A 21 -19.13 -5.88 -4.52
CA GLU A 21 -18.44 -4.64 -4.89
C GLU A 21 -17.18 -4.91 -5.72
N GLU A 22 -16.75 -3.91 -6.48
CA GLU A 22 -15.52 -3.99 -7.26
C GLU A 22 -14.28 -4.01 -6.34
N PRO A 23 -13.28 -4.85 -6.63
CA PRO A 23 -12.05 -4.87 -5.84
C PRO A 23 -11.33 -3.53 -5.93
N VAL A 24 -10.82 -3.05 -4.79
CA VAL A 24 -10.00 -1.82 -4.73
C VAL A 24 -8.76 -1.96 -5.62
N VAL A 25 -8.18 -3.16 -5.70
CA VAL A 25 -7.02 -3.44 -6.55
C VAL A 25 -7.19 -4.72 -7.34
N ASN A 26 -7.12 -4.60 -8.67
CA ASN A 26 -7.08 -5.72 -9.61
C ASN A 26 -5.73 -5.88 -10.32
N SER A 27 -4.79 -4.96 -10.10
CA SER A 27 -3.53 -4.86 -10.84
C SER A 27 -2.34 -4.64 -9.92
N ARG A 28 -1.24 -5.36 -10.22
CA ARG A 28 0.04 -5.20 -9.51
C ARG A 28 0.58 -3.78 -9.68
N TYR A 29 0.27 -3.12 -10.80
CA TYR A 29 0.71 -1.76 -11.08
C TYR A 29 0.12 -0.75 -10.11
N THR A 30 -1.10 -0.96 -9.62
CA THR A 30 -1.74 -0.08 -8.62
C THR A 30 -0.97 -0.11 -7.30
N ILE A 31 -0.58 -1.30 -6.84
CA ILE A 31 0.24 -1.47 -5.63
C ILE A 31 1.60 -0.77 -5.81
N VAL A 32 2.25 -0.98 -6.95
CA VAL A 32 3.53 -0.33 -7.27
C VAL A 32 3.39 1.19 -7.27
N ALA A 33 2.35 1.73 -7.88
CA ALA A 33 2.13 3.18 -7.94
C ALA A 33 1.86 3.76 -6.54
N ALA A 34 0.98 3.12 -5.75
CA ALA A 34 0.64 3.58 -4.40
C ALA A 34 1.84 3.54 -3.46
N THR A 35 2.58 2.43 -3.42
CA THR A 35 3.77 2.28 -2.57
C THR A 35 4.91 3.19 -3.02
N SER A 36 5.06 3.43 -4.33
CA SER A 36 6.02 4.41 -4.86
C SER A 36 5.67 5.85 -4.48
N LYS A 37 4.39 6.22 -4.54
CA LYS A 37 3.90 7.54 -4.11
C LYS A 37 4.15 7.74 -2.61
N ARG A 38 3.82 6.73 -1.79
CA ARG A 38 4.07 6.78 -0.34
C ARG A 38 5.56 6.84 -0.01
N ALA A 39 6.40 6.07 -0.68
CA ALA A 39 7.84 6.11 -0.48
C ALA A 39 8.43 7.51 -0.75
N ARG A 40 7.92 8.23 -1.76
CA ARG A 40 8.31 9.64 -2.01
C ARG A 40 7.92 10.55 -0.86
N GLN A 41 6.71 10.41 -0.31
CA GLN A 41 6.30 11.19 0.86
C GLN A 41 7.26 10.99 2.03
N ILE A 42 7.69 9.75 2.29
CA ILE A 42 8.67 9.45 3.35
C ILE A 42 10.02 10.12 3.05
N ILE A 43 10.47 10.08 1.79
CA ILE A 43 11.70 10.78 1.35
C ILE A 43 11.58 12.30 1.55
N ASP A 44 10.39 12.87 1.33
CA ASP A 44 10.08 14.29 1.51
C ASP A 44 9.88 14.68 2.99
N GLY A 45 10.08 13.75 3.93
CA GLY A 45 10.06 14.00 5.37
C GLY A 45 8.75 13.63 6.07
N ALA A 46 7.82 12.95 5.41
CA ALA A 46 6.66 12.40 6.09
C ALA A 46 7.07 11.26 7.04
N GLU A 47 6.56 11.31 8.27
CA GLU A 47 6.81 10.27 9.26
C GLU A 47 6.19 8.92 8.81
N PRO A 48 6.91 7.80 9.01
CA PRO A 48 6.35 6.47 8.90
C PRO A 48 5.17 6.26 9.87
N LEU A 49 4.14 5.56 9.39
CA LEU A 49 2.92 5.26 10.14
C LEU A 49 3.02 3.98 10.98
N ILE A 50 4.11 3.23 10.79
CA ILE A 50 4.42 2.00 11.51
C ILE A 50 5.82 2.08 12.08
N ASN A 51 6.10 1.22 13.06
CA ASN A 51 7.46 1.03 13.56
C ASN A 51 8.34 0.47 12.43
N HIS A 52 9.52 1.05 12.26
CA HIS A 52 10.50 0.63 11.27
C HIS A 52 11.89 0.60 11.90
N LYS A 53 12.82 -0.13 11.28
CA LYS A 53 14.20 -0.18 11.75
C LYS A 53 14.98 0.99 11.16
N PRO A 54 15.92 1.59 11.91
CA PRO A 54 16.84 2.56 11.35
C PRO A 54 17.56 1.97 10.12
N GLY A 55 17.52 2.69 9.00
CA GLY A 55 18.13 2.26 7.73
C GLY A 55 17.21 1.46 6.81
N ASP A 56 15.95 1.20 7.20
CA ASP A 56 14.95 0.66 6.28
C ASP A 56 14.76 1.61 5.10
N LYS A 57 14.70 1.05 3.89
CA LYS A 57 14.47 1.86 2.68
C LYS A 57 13.05 2.41 2.71
N PRO A 58 12.81 3.66 2.27
CA PRO A 58 11.47 4.26 2.23
C PRO A 58 10.42 3.40 1.52
N LEU A 59 10.83 2.70 0.45
CA LEU A 59 9.94 1.79 -0.26
C LEU A 59 9.55 0.56 0.58
N SER A 60 10.47 0.00 1.35
CA SER A 60 10.17 -1.13 2.25
C SER A 60 9.18 -0.70 3.34
N ILE A 61 9.36 0.50 3.89
CA ILE A 61 8.43 1.08 4.87
C ILE A 61 7.04 1.24 4.24
N ALA A 62 6.95 1.84 3.06
CA ALA A 62 5.67 2.03 2.36
C ALA A 62 4.93 0.71 2.04
N VAL A 63 5.67 -0.35 1.68
CA VAL A 63 5.09 -1.69 1.46
C VAL A 63 4.56 -2.28 2.76
N ASN A 64 5.30 -2.13 3.86
CA ASN A 64 4.87 -2.63 5.17
C ASN A 64 3.67 -1.84 5.71
N GLU A 65 3.64 -0.52 5.54
CA GLU A 65 2.47 0.31 5.88
C GLU A 65 1.22 -0.13 5.12
N LEU A 66 1.34 -0.49 3.84
CA LEU A 66 0.23 -1.03 3.07
C LEU A 66 -0.22 -2.40 3.62
N ASN A 67 0.74 -3.28 3.91
CA ASN A 67 0.48 -4.62 4.43
C ASN A 67 -0.17 -4.62 5.82
N GLU A 68 0.20 -3.66 6.67
CA GLU A 68 -0.40 -3.45 8.00
C GLU A 68 -1.71 -2.66 7.93
N GLY A 69 -2.12 -2.20 6.74
CA GLY A 69 -3.34 -1.40 6.54
C GLY A 69 -3.25 0.02 7.06
N ALA A 70 -2.04 0.51 7.37
CA ALA A 70 -1.78 1.88 7.81
C ALA A 70 -2.01 2.91 6.69
N ILE A 71 -1.84 2.51 5.43
CA ILE A 71 -2.28 3.27 4.26
C ILE A 71 -3.33 2.49 3.46
N LYS A 72 -4.21 3.21 2.78
CA LYS A 72 -5.25 2.64 1.90
C LYS A 72 -5.13 3.19 0.49
N ILE A 73 -5.40 2.34 -0.49
CA ILE A 73 -5.54 2.73 -1.88
C ILE A 73 -7.00 3.15 -2.08
N ILE A 74 -7.22 4.34 -2.62
CA ILE A 74 -8.54 4.86 -2.94
C ILE A 74 -8.67 4.98 -4.45
N ASN A 75 -9.78 4.52 -5.00
CA ASN A 75 -10.10 4.72 -6.42
C ASN A 75 -10.61 6.16 -6.59
N GLU A 76 -9.99 6.93 -7.49
CA GLU A 76 -10.33 8.36 -7.70
C GLU A 76 -11.71 8.57 -8.36
N ASP A 77 -12.47 7.51 -8.66
CA ASP A 77 -13.79 7.59 -9.30
C ASP A 77 -14.93 8.06 -8.38
N THR A 78 -14.65 8.46 -7.13
CA THR A 78 -15.68 8.95 -6.17
C THR A 78 -15.86 10.47 -6.12
N ASN A 79 -15.21 11.25 -7.00
CA ASN A 79 -15.44 12.69 -7.12
C ASN A 79 -15.87 13.06 -8.54
N ASN A 80 -17.17 12.92 -8.82
CA ASN A 80 -17.85 13.62 -9.91
C ASN A 80 -19.19 14.17 -9.41
#